data_AF-L5MKM6-F1
#
_entry.id   AF-L5MKM6-F1
#
_cell.length_a   1.000
_cell.length_b   1.000
_cell.length_c   1.000
_cell.angle_alpha   90.00
_cell.angle_beta   90.00
_cell.angle_gamma   90.00
#
_symmetry.space_group_name_H-M   'P 1'
#
loop_
_entity.id
_entity.type
_entity.pdbx_description
1 polymer ?
#
loop_
_entity_poly.entity_id
_entity_poly.type
_entity_poly.pdbx_seq_one_letter_code
_entity_poly.pdbx_strand_id
1 'polypeptide(L)'
;MAVPALTRALSLQTIMEQFNPSLRTFIAMGKNYEKALAGVTYAAKGYFDALVKMGELASESQGSKELGDVLFQMAEVHRQIQNQLEETLKSFHNELLTQLEQKVELDSRYLSAALKKYQTEQRSRGDALDKCQAELKKLRKKSQGSKNPQKYSDKELQYIDAISSKQGDLENYVSDGYKTALTEERRRFCFLVEKQCAVAKNSAAYHSKRLSAQENAPIMNGVSGPDGEDYSPWADRKGAQPKSSAPQQPQTKMSDSYSNTLPVRKSVAPKNSYAASKGSRPPRSWGARLTRVCMRVPHLGPGEAPP
;
A
#
# COMPACT_ATOMS: atom_id res chain seq x y z
N MET A 1 38.71 -1.68 -0.49
CA MET A 1 38.01 -0.91 0.57
C MET A 1 36.89 0.01 0.08
N ALA A 2 36.81 0.39 -1.21
CA ALA A 2 35.76 1.31 -1.71
C ALA A 2 34.34 0.70 -1.75
N VAL A 3 34.21 -0.63 -1.92
CA VAL A 3 32.93 -1.29 -2.20
C VAL A 3 31.93 -1.16 -1.03
N PRO A 4 32.25 -1.51 0.24
CA PRO A 4 31.25 -1.47 1.32
C PRO A 4 30.78 -0.06 1.70
N ALA A 5 31.68 0.93 1.61
CA ALA A 5 31.34 2.33 1.86
C ALA A 5 30.42 2.91 0.77
N LEU A 6 30.65 2.54 -0.51
CA LEU A 6 29.74 2.86 -1.61
C LEU A 6 28.37 2.20 -1.39
N THR A 7 28.35 0.91 -1.04
CA THR A 7 27.11 0.14 -0.88
C THR A 7 26.24 0.67 0.27
N ARG A 8 26.83 1.19 1.36
CA ARG A 8 26.05 1.83 2.43
C ARG A 8 25.42 3.16 2.00
N ALA A 9 26.20 4.04 1.36
CA ALA A 9 25.67 5.31 0.84
C ALA A 9 24.54 5.04 -0.16
N LEU A 10 24.73 4.04 -1.05
CA LEU A 10 23.71 3.54 -1.96
C LEU A 10 22.46 3.08 -1.20
N SER A 11 22.56 2.29 -0.13
CA SER A 11 21.37 1.81 0.59
C SER A 11 20.52 2.90 1.23
N LEU A 12 21.13 3.87 1.94
CA LEU A 12 20.37 4.99 2.52
C LEU A 12 19.79 5.90 1.42
N GLN A 13 20.54 6.09 0.34
CA GLN A 13 20.10 6.85 -0.82
C GLN A 13 18.94 6.14 -1.55
N THR A 14 18.98 4.82 -1.71
CA THR A 14 17.88 3.99 -2.23
C THR A 14 16.62 4.16 -1.39
N ILE A 15 16.73 4.21 -0.06
CA ILE A 15 15.56 4.45 0.80
C ILE A 15 14.97 5.84 0.52
N MET A 16 15.82 6.87 0.46
CA MET A 16 15.36 8.25 0.26
C MET A 16 14.80 8.51 -1.15
N GLU A 17 15.43 7.94 -2.18
CA GLU A 17 15.13 8.23 -3.59
C GLU A 17 14.15 7.24 -4.21
N GLN A 18 14.01 6.03 -3.67
CA GLN A 18 13.12 5.01 -4.21
C GLN A 18 12.03 4.63 -3.20
N PHE A 19 12.41 4.12 -2.02
CA PHE A 19 11.42 3.60 -1.07
C PHE A 19 10.43 4.67 -0.61
N ASN A 20 10.90 5.83 -0.14
CA ASN A 20 10.02 6.89 0.38
C ASN A 20 9.08 7.47 -0.70
N PRO A 21 9.54 7.79 -1.91
CA PRO A 21 8.65 8.20 -3.02
C PRO A 21 7.65 7.11 -3.41
N SER A 22 8.06 5.85 -3.49
CA SER A 22 7.15 4.73 -3.75
C SER A 22 6.13 4.56 -2.62
N LEU A 23 6.53 4.73 -1.36
CA LEU A 23 5.64 4.65 -0.20
C LEU A 23 4.62 5.80 -0.21
N ARG A 24 5.02 7.03 -0.56
CA ARG A 24 4.09 8.17 -0.74
C ARG A 24 3.08 7.89 -1.86
N THR A 25 3.52 7.31 -2.97
CA THR A 25 2.63 6.89 -4.06
C THR A 25 1.66 5.80 -3.59
N PHE A 26 2.15 4.82 -2.83
CA PHE A 26 1.33 3.77 -2.24
C PHE A 26 0.25 4.33 -1.29
N ILE A 27 0.62 5.27 -0.42
CA ILE A 27 -0.32 5.97 0.48
C ILE A 27 -1.39 6.72 -0.33
N ALA A 28 -0.99 7.44 -1.38
CA ALA A 28 -1.94 8.17 -2.24
C ALA A 28 -2.95 7.21 -2.90
N MET A 29 -2.48 6.06 -3.38
CA MET A 29 -3.38 5.00 -3.89
C MET A 29 -4.26 4.41 -2.79
N GLY A 30 -3.74 4.26 -1.58
CA GLY A 30 -4.50 3.85 -0.41
C GLY A 30 -5.66 4.81 -0.09
N LYS A 31 -5.41 6.12 -0.12
CA LYS A 31 -6.46 7.15 0.05
C LYS A 31 -7.52 7.11 -1.05
N ASN A 32 -7.11 6.88 -2.30
CA ASN A 32 -8.05 6.69 -3.40
C ASN A 32 -8.92 5.44 -3.20
N TYR A 33 -8.32 4.35 -2.69
CA TYR A 33 -9.03 3.12 -2.39
C TYR A 33 -10.04 3.32 -1.25
N GLU A 34 -9.63 3.96 -0.16
CA GLU A 34 -10.52 4.35 0.94
C GLU A 34 -11.71 5.17 0.44
N LYS A 35 -11.46 6.22 -0.36
CA LYS A 35 -12.50 7.08 -0.91
C LYS A 35 -13.51 6.30 -1.75
N ALA A 36 -13.04 5.36 -2.58
CA ALA A 36 -13.93 4.51 -3.38
C ALA A 36 -14.82 3.62 -2.50
N LEU A 37 -14.25 3.00 -1.45
CA LEU A 37 -15.00 2.17 -0.52
C LEU A 37 -16.00 2.96 0.33
N ALA A 38 -15.68 4.19 0.72
CA ALA A 38 -16.61 5.10 1.36
C ALA A 38 -17.81 5.43 0.44
N GLY A 39 -17.55 5.64 -0.86
CA GLY A 39 -18.62 5.82 -1.86
C GLY A 39 -19.54 4.61 -2.00
N VAL A 40 -18.98 3.39 -2.00
CA VAL A 40 -19.78 2.15 -2.01
C VAL A 40 -20.64 2.05 -0.76
N THR A 41 -20.07 2.34 0.41
CA THR A 41 -20.79 2.35 1.70
C THR A 41 -21.98 3.30 1.69
N TYR A 42 -21.76 4.51 1.17
CA TYR A 42 -22.83 5.51 1.05
C TYR A 42 -23.95 5.05 0.12
N ALA A 43 -23.61 4.51 -1.06
CA ALA A 43 -24.60 4.01 -2.01
C ALA A 43 -25.37 2.79 -1.45
N ALA A 44 -24.69 1.89 -0.74
CA ALA A 44 -25.29 0.71 -0.13
C ALA A 44 -26.37 1.10 0.88
N LYS A 45 -26.12 2.13 1.70
CA LYS A 45 -27.12 2.65 2.64
C LYS A 45 -28.44 3.02 1.95
N GLY A 46 -28.39 3.81 0.88
CA GLY A 46 -29.59 4.19 0.13
C GLY A 46 -30.33 3.01 -0.50
N TYR A 47 -29.59 1.98 -0.94
CA TYR A 47 -30.19 0.74 -1.44
C TYR A 47 -30.91 -0.04 -0.33
N PHE A 48 -30.31 -0.16 0.86
CA PHE A 48 -30.93 -0.87 1.99
C PHE A 48 -32.13 -0.09 2.54
N ASP A 49 -32.09 1.24 2.58
CA ASP A 49 -33.24 2.08 2.96
C ASP A 49 -34.43 1.86 1.99
N ALA A 50 -34.16 1.76 0.69
CA ALA A 50 -35.19 1.43 -0.30
C ALA A 50 -35.74 0.00 -0.12
N LEU A 51 -34.89 -0.96 0.27
CA LEU A 51 -35.31 -2.33 0.55
C LEU A 51 -36.24 -2.40 1.79
N VAL A 52 -35.93 -1.65 2.84
CA VAL A 52 -36.82 -1.48 4.00
C VAL A 52 -38.16 -0.90 3.55
N LYS A 53 -38.16 0.11 2.67
CA LYS A 53 -39.41 0.68 2.15
C LYS A 53 -40.28 -0.34 1.42
N MET A 54 -39.67 -1.26 0.67
CA MET A 54 -40.40 -2.38 0.06
C MET A 54 -40.96 -3.35 1.10
N GLY A 55 -40.22 -3.60 2.19
CA GLY A 55 -40.69 -4.38 3.33
C GLY A 55 -41.92 -3.78 4.01
N GLU A 56 -41.98 -2.46 4.16
CA GLU A 56 -43.16 -1.75 4.70
C GLU A 56 -44.40 -1.98 3.82
N LEU A 57 -44.27 -1.78 2.50
CA LEU A 57 -45.37 -1.98 1.56
C LEU A 57 -45.88 -3.44 1.55
N ALA A 58 -44.97 -4.42 1.63
CA ALA A 58 -45.34 -5.83 1.72
C ALA A 58 -46.05 -6.15 3.05
N SER A 59 -45.58 -5.59 4.16
CA SER A 59 -46.16 -5.78 5.51
C SER A 59 -47.58 -5.22 5.63
N GLU A 60 -47.87 -4.13 4.90
CA GLU A 60 -49.21 -3.52 4.84
C GLU A 60 -50.14 -4.22 3.84
N SER A 61 -49.62 -5.08 2.97
CA SER A 61 -50.40 -5.79 1.96
C SER A 61 -51.32 -6.85 2.57
N GLN A 62 -52.36 -7.27 1.82
CA GLN A 62 -53.28 -8.30 2.29
C GLN A 62 -52.76 -9.73 2.05
N GLY A 63 -51.87 -9.94 1.08
CA GLY A 63 -51.46 -11.27 0.62
C GLY A 63 -49.96 -11.53 0.64
N SER A 64 -49.16 -10.66 1.26
CA SER A 64 -47.69 -10.80 1.28
C SER A 64 -47.06 -10.26 2.56
N LYS A 65 -47.80 -10.26 3.67
CA LYS A 65 -47.33 -9.68 4.95
C LYS A 65 -46.06 -10.35 5.43
N GLU A 66 -46.00 -11.67 5.34
CA GLU A 66 -44.84 -12.49 5.69
C GLU A 66 -43.60 -12.19 4.83
N LEU A 67 -43.78 -11.67 3.61
CA LEU A 67 -42.66 -11.22 2.77
C LEU A 67 -42.04 -9.92 3.31
N GLY A 68 -42.82 -9.10 4.00
CA GLY A 68 -42.34 -7.88 4.65
C GLY A 68 -41.26 -8.17 5.70
N ASP A 69 -41.52 -9.14 6.58
CA ASP A 69 -40.57 -9.59 7.60
C ASP A 69 -39.27 -10.14 6.98
N VAL A 70 -39.37 -10.88 5.88
CA VAL A 70 -38.19 -11.37 5.14
C VAL A 70 -37.36 -10.21 4.57
N LEU A 71 -38.00 -9.21 3.96
CA LEU A 71 -37.32 -8.04 3.41
C LEU A 71 -36.63 -7.21 4.51
N PHE A 72 -37.27 -7.05 5.68
CA PHE A 72 -36.64 -6.40 6.83
C PHE A 72 -35.42 -7.17 7.34
N GLN A 73 -35.52 -8.50 7.46
CA GLN A 73 -34.39 -9.34 7.86
C GLN A 73 -33.23 -9.24 6.87
N MET A 74 -33.52 -9.24 5.57
CA MET A 74 -32.50 -9.05 4.52
C MET A 74 -31.81 -7.68 4.64
N ALA A 75 -32.58 -6.60 4.85
CA ALA A 75 -32.02 -5.27 5.04
C ALA A 75 -31.14 -5.18 6.30
N GLU A 76 -31.54 -5.83 7.40
CA GLU A 76 -30.76 -5.84 8.64
C GLU A 76 -29.45 -6.63 8.50
N VAL A 77 -29.47 -7.81 7.86
CA VAL A 77 -28.25 -8.58 7.53
C VAL A 77 -27.27 -7.72 6.73
N HIS A 78 -27.78 -7.01 5.73
CA HIS A 78 -26.98 -6.10 4.93
C HIS A 78 -26.41 -4.93 5.74
N ARG A 79 -27.20 -4.32 6.63
CA ARG A 79 -26.74 -3.25 7.53
C ARG A 79 -25.64 -3.71 8.48
N GLN A 80 -25.75 -4.92 9.02
CA GLN A 80 -24.73 -5.50 9.90
C GLN A 80 -23.41 -5.76 9.16
N ILE A 81 -23.47 -6.28 7.94
CA ILE A 81 -22.29 -6.43 7.07
C ILE A 81 -21.67 -5.07 6.79
N GLN A 82 -22.49 -4.06 6.47
CA GLN A 82 -22.03 -2.71 6.16
C GLN A 82 -21.31 -2.04 7.35
N ASN A 83 -21.83 -2.17 8.57
CA ASN A 83 -21.19 -1.64 9.78
C ASN A 83 -19.78 -2.24 10.00
N GLN A 84 -19.61 -3.54 9.73
CA GLN A 84 -18.32 -4.20 9.86
C GLN A 84 -17.33 -3.78 8.76
N LEU A 85 -17.83 -3.47 7.56
CA LEU A 85 -17.01 -2.87 6.50
C LEU A 85 -16.50 -1.49 6.92
N GLU A 86 -17.35 -0.68 7.54
CA GLU A 86 -16.96 0.64 8.07
C GLU A 86 -15.89 0.56 9.17
N GLU A 87 -16.00 -0.41 10.08
CA GLU A 87 -14.96 -0.67 11.09
C GLU A 87 -13.63 -1.06 10.44
N THR A 88 -13.67 -1.92 9.42
CA THR A 88 -12.49 -2.32 8.64
C THR A 88 -11.86 -1.11 7.94
N LEU A 89 -12.68 -0.20 7.39
CA LEU A 89 -12.23 1.05 6.76
C LEU A 89 -11.58 2.00 7.75
N LYS A 90 -12.17 2.17 8.94
CA LYS A 90 -11.60 3.00 10.01
C LYS A 90 -10.23 2.48 10.43
N SER A 91 -10.07 1.17 10.58
CA SER A 91 -8.77 0.56 10.86
C SER A 91 -7.77 0.76 9.72
N PHE A 92 -8.18 0.57 8.46
CA PHE A 92 -7.33 0.84 7.30
C PHE A 92 -6.79 2.28 7.28
N HIS A 93 -7.65 3.25 7.59
CA HIS A 93 -7.23 4.65 7.71
C HIS A 93 -6.25 4.85 8.87
N ASN A 94 -6.68 4.54 10.10
CA ASN A 94 -5.96 4.91 11.31
C ASN A 94 -4.68 4.10 11.54
N GLU A 95 -4.71 2.80 11.25
CA GLU A 95 -3.61 1.89 11.56
C GLU A 95 -2.61 1.75 10.41
N LEU A 96 -3.05 1.91 9.16
CA LEU A 96 -2.17 1.79 8.00
C LEU A 96 -1.86 3.15 7.39
N LEU A 97 -2.85 3.89 6.87
CA LEU A 97 -2.56 5.13 6.13
C LEU A 97 -1.92 6.19 7.03
N THR A 98 -2.54 6.52 8.16
CA THR A 98 -2.03 7.52 9.09
C THR A 98 -0.65 7.18 9.61
N GLN A 99 -0.40 5.90 9.97
CA GLN A 99 0.91 5.50 10.48
C GLN A 99 2.01 5.53 9.42
N LEU A 100 1.73 5.11 8.18
CA LEU A 100 2.70 5.20 7.08
C LEU A 100 3.00 6.65 6.73
N GLU A 101 1.99 7.54 6.76
CA GLU A 101 2.18 8.98 6.55
C GLU A 101 3.08 9.63 7.59
N GLN A 102 2.80 9.38 8.88
CA GLN A 102 3.63 9.89 9.95
C GLN A 102 5.08 9.39 9.85
N LYS A 103 5.27 8.10 9.56
CA LYS A 103 6.60 7.52 9.42
C LYS A 103 7.35 8.14 8.25
N VAL A 104 6.79 8.15 7.04
CA VAL A 104 7.50 8.64 5.83
C VAL A 104 7.87 10.13 5.93
N GLU A 105 7.10 10.92 6.68
CA GLU A 105 7.37 12.34 6.88
C GLU A 105 8.55 12.58 7.82
N LEU A 106 8.62 11.83 8.93
CA LEU A 106 9.75 11.88 9.86
C LEU A 106 11.02 11.25 9.26
N ASP A 107 10.84 10.24 8.42
CA ASP A 107 11.93 9.42 7.89
C ASP A 107 12.90 10.19 7.00
N SER A 108 12.38 11.15 6.20
CA SER A 108 13.21 12.01 5.34
C SER A 108 14.22 12.83 6.15
N ARG A 109 13.79 13.39 7.29
CA ARG A 109 14.67 14.17 8.17
C ARG A 109 15.68 13.28 8.88
N TYR A 110 15.22 12.14 9.41
CA TYR A 110 16.05 11.17 10.10
C TYR A 110 17.16 10.62 9.21
N LEU A 111 16.84 10.16 7.99
CA LEU A 111 17.80 9.60 7.05
C LEU A 111 18.84 10.62 6.61
N SER A 112 18.42 11.86 6.37
CA SER A 112 19.33 12.94 5.99
C SER A 112 20.35 13.23 7.10
N ALA A 113 19.89 13.28 8.36
CA ALA A 113 20.76 13.47 9.52
C ALA A 113 21.70 12.27 9.72
N ALA A 114 21.18 11.04 9.61
CA ALA A 114 21.96 9.81 9.75
C ALA A 114 23.05 9.69 8.68
N LEU A 115 22.72 9.98 7.41
CA LEU A 115 23.67 9.95 6.30
C LEU A 115 24.77 11.00 6.49
N LYS A 116 24.41 12.23 6.85
CA LYS A 116 25.38 13.32 7.10
C LYS A 116 26.32 12.96 8.25
N LYS A 117 25.78 12.47 9.37
CA LYS A 117 26.59 12.01 10.52
C LYS A 117 27.58 10.93 10.10
N TYR A 118 27.11 9.91 9.37
CA TYR A 118 27.98 8.84 8.90
C TYR A 118 29.12 9.36 8.02
N GLN A 119 28.81 10.21 7.04
CA GLN A 119 29.79 10.79 6.11
C GLN A 119 30.83 11.65 6.83
N THR A 120 30.42 12.47 7.81
CA THR A 120 31.34 13.30 8.59
C THR A 120 32.31 12.45 9.42
N GLU A 121 31.81 11.44 10.13
CA GLU A 121 32.66 10.55 10.94
C GLU A 121 33.56 9.67 10.08
N GLN A 122 33.06 9.13 8.96
CA GLN A 122 33.85 8.33 8.02
C GLN A 122 35.00 9.15 7.43
N ARG A 123 34.73 10.40 7.03
CA ARG A 123 35.75 11.33 6.54
C ARG A 123 36.77 11.65 7.61
N SER A 124 36.34 12.01 8.82
CA SER A 124 37.23 12.33 9.94
C SER A 124 38.18 11.18 10.29
N ARG A 125 37.69 9.93 10.30
CA ARG A 125 38.54 8.74 10.50
C ARG A 125 39.53 8.53 9.36
N GLY A 126 39.08 8.72 8.11
CA GLY A 126 39.94 8.67 6.92
C GLY A 126 41.07 9.71 6.97
N ASP A 127 40.73 10.98 7.24
CA ASP A 127 41.70 12.08 7.34
C ASP A 127 42.73 11.83 8.44
N ALA A 128 42.32 11.25 9.58
CA ALA A 128 43.21 10.89 10.68
C ALA A 128 44.18 9.76 10.31
N LEU A 129 43.72 8.76 9.54
CA LEU A 129 44.55 7.68 9.01
C LEU A 129 45.57 8.23 7.99
N ASP A 130 45.13 9.02 7.03
CA ASP A 130 45.97 9.63 6.00
C ASP A 130 47.05 10.53 6.61
N LYS A 131 46.69 11.32 7.63
CA LYS A 131 47.64 12.14 8.38
C LYS A 131 48.70 11.28 9.07
N CYS A 132 48.30 10.17 9.70
CA CYS A 132 49.22 9.26 10.37
C CYS A 132 50.19 8.60 9.37
N GLN A 133 49.68 8.18 8.21
CA GLN A 133 50.49 7.64 7.12
C GLN A 133 51.46 8.68 6.54
N ALA A 134 51.03 9.94 6.39
CA ALA A 134 51.90 11.01 5.92
C ALA A 134 53.06 11.30 6.89
N GLU A 135 52.80 11.29 8.19
CA GLU A 135 53.85 11.48 9.21
C GLU A 135 54.84 10.31 9.25
N LEU A 136 54.37 9.06 9.09
CA LEU A 136 55.26 7.90 8.94
C LEU A 136 56.16 8.05 7.69
N LYS A 137 55.60 8.44 6.55
CA LYS A 137 56.36 8.70 5.31
C LYS A 137 57.42 9.79 5.52
N LYS A 138 57.08 10.86 6.25
CA LYS A 138 58.05 11.94 6.59
C LYS A 138 59.14 11.42 7.53
N LEU A 139 58.80 10.60 8.52
CA LEU A 139 59.77 10.02 9.45
C LEU A 139 60.80 9.15 8.72
N ARG A 140 60.33 8.27 7.82
CA ARG A 140 61.19 7.41 6.99
C ARG A 140 62.15 8.18 6.09
N LYS A 141 61.75 9.37 5.61
CA LYS A 141 62.66 10.25 4.86
C LYS A 141 63.72 10.89 5.74
N LYS A 142 63.40 11.21 7.00
CA LYS A 142 64.35 11.82 7.96
C LYS A 142 65.32 10.81 8.57
N SER A 143 64.95 9.52 8.63
CA SER A 143 65.82 8.48 9.18
C SER A 143 66.98 8.10 8.25
N GLN A 144 66.80 8.24 6.94
CA GLN A 144 67.83 8.05 5.91
C GLN A 144 68.99 9.05 6.12
N GLY A 145 70.12 8.58 6.68
CA GLY A 145 71.31 9.40 6.96
C GLY A 145 71.48 9.85 8.42
N SER A 146 70.61 9.41 9.34
CA SER A 146 70.73 9.73 10.77
C SER A 146 71.88 8.97 11.45
N LYS A 147 72.64 9.66 12.31
CA LYS A 147 73.67 9.05 13.19
C LYS A 147 73.08 8.29 14.38
N ASN A 148 71.77 8.32 14.60
CA ASN A 148 71.11 7.68 15.73
C ASN A 148 69.90 6.81 15.28
N PRO A 149 70.15 5.61 14.72
CA PRO A 149 69.12 4.79 14.04
C PRO A 149 68.03 4.25 14.98
N GLN A 150 68.40 3.82 16.19
CA GLN A 150 67.48 3.22 17.18
C GLN A 150 66.29 4.13 17.50
N LYS A 151 66.54 5.43 17.73
CA LYS A 151 65.49 6.42 18.07
C LYS A 151 64.43 6.58 16.99
N TYR A 152 64.79 6.42 15.72
CA TYR A 152 63.83 6.48 14.61
C TYR A 152 63.05 5.18 14.46
N SER A 153 63.66 4.03 14.75
CA SER A 153 63.02 2.72 14.71
C SER A 153 61.85 2.61 15.69
N ASP A 154 62.02 3.02 16.95
CA ASP A 154 60.94 2.94 17.95
C ASP A 154 59.75 3.85 17.57
N LYS A 155 60.06 5.04 17.06
CA LYS A 155 59.04 5.99 16.60
C LYS A 155 58.34 5.50 15.32
N GLU A 156 59.06 4.78 14.46
CA GLU A 156 58.48 4.16 13.27
C GLU A 156 57.50 3.05 13.65
N LEU A 157 57.89 2.18 14.60
CA LEU A 157 57.03 1.12 15.12
C LEU A 157 55.74 1.69 15.71
N GLN A 158 55.83 2.75 16.53
CA GLN A 158 54.65 3.44 17.07
C GLN A 158 53.70 3.95 15.99
N TYR A 159 54.23 4.49 14.88
CA TYR A 159 53.39 4.93 13.77
C TYR A 159 52.76 3.76 13.01
N ILE A 160 53.48 2.63 12.85
CA ILE A 160 52.94 1.42 12.21
C ILE A 160 51.77 0.86 13.04
N ASP A 161 51.92 0.78 14.35
CA ASP A 161 50.86 0.32 15.25
C ASP A 161 49.67 1.27 15.23
N ALA A 162 49.93 2.58 15.29
CA ALA A 162 48.89 3.60 15.24
C ALA A 162 48.14 3.65 13.88
N ILE A 163 48.80 3.32 12.78
CA ILE A 163 48.17 3.18 11.45
C ILE A 163 47.31 1.92 11.44
N SER A 164 47.84 0.79 11.90
CA SER A 164 47.12 -0.48 11.95
C SER A 164 45.83 -0.36 12.79
N SER A 165 45.93 0.28 13.96
CA SER A 165 44.78 0.58 14.82
C SER A 165 43.75 1.49 14.12
N LYS A 166 44.16 2.64 13.57
CA LYS A 166 43.24 3.57 12.89
C LYS A 166 42.59 2.96 11.65
N GLN A 167 43.33 2.11 10.93
CA GLN A 167 42.82 1.41 9.77
C GLN A 167 41.75 0.39 10.18
N GLY A 168 42.01 -0.40 11.23
CA GLY A 168 41.01 -1.30 11.81
C GLY A 168 39.75 -0.55 12.28
N ASP A 169 39.91 0.59 12.94
CA ASP A 169 38.78 1.43 13.39
C ASP A 169 37.95 1.98 12.23
N LEU A 170 38.58 2.33 11.10
CA LEU A 170 37.88 2.77 9.90
C LEU A 170 37.14 1.62 9.23
N GLU A 171 37.79 0.45 9.10
CA GLU A 171 37.20 -0.74 8.50
C GLU A 171 35.99 -1.24 9.32
N ASN A 172 36.11 -1.29 10.66
CA ASN A 172 35.02 -1.63 11.56
C ASN A 172 33.85 -0.64 11.43
N TYR A 173 34.14 0.66 11.42
CA TYR A 173 33.11 1.69 11.27
C TYR A 173 32.34 1.59 9.94
N VAL A 174 33.05 1.30 8.84
CA VAL A 174 32.42 1.08 7.53
C VAL A 174 31.55 -0.19 7.56
N SER A 175 32.06 -1.28 8.14
CA SER A 175 31.36 -2.56 8.24
C SER A 175 30.08 -2.48 9.07
N ASP A 176 30.17 -1.99 10.30
CA ASP A 176 29.02 -1.81 11.20
C ASP A 176 28.03 -0.81 10.63
N GLY A 177 28.57 0.16 9.91
CA GLY A 177 27.78 1.07 9.16
C GLY A 177 26.90 0.39 8.11
N TYR A 178 27.49 -0.44 7.27
CA TYR A 178 26.76 -1.18 6.25
C TYR A 178 25.65 -2.05 6.88
N LYS A 179 25.96 -2.79 7.95
CA LYS A 179 24.96 -3.58 8.70
C LYS A 179 23.81 -2.72 9.21
N THR A 180 24.12 -1.54 9.74
CA THR A 180 23.11 -0.59 10.23
C THR A 180 22.19 -0.14 9.10
N ALA A 181 22.73 0.19 7.93
CA ALA A 181 21.90 0.66 6.81
C ALA A 181 20.99 -0.44 6.23
N LEU A 182 21.48 -1.69 6.14
CA LEU A 182 20.63 -2.83 5.78
C LEU A 182 19.52 -3.09 6.81
N THR A 183 19.84 -2.90 8.09
CA THR A 183 18.85 -3.01 9.17
C THR A 183 17.78 -1.95 9.04
N GLU A 184 18.17 -0.71 8.72
CA GLU A 184 17.27 0.40 8.44
C GLU A 184 16.35 0.11 7.25
N GLU A 185 16.88 -0.40 6.13
CA GLU A 185 16.08 -0.84 4.99
C GLU A 185 15.05 -1.92 5.40
N ARG A 186 15.52 -2.97 6.07
CA ARG A 186 14.66 -4.08 6.53
C ARG A 186 13.54 -3.59 7.44
N ARG A 187 13.83 -2.71 8.40
CA ARG A 187 12.85 -2.17 9.36
C ARG A 187 11.67 -1.50 8.65
N ARG A 188 11.92 -0.77 7.57
CA ARG A 188 10.88 -0.07 6.80
C ARG A 188 9.95 -1.04 6.07
N PHE A 189 10.51 -2.07 5.42
CA PHE A 189 9.70 -3.12 4.82
C PHE A 189 8.93 -3.94 5.86
N CYS A 190 9.56 -4.29 6.98
CA CYS A 190 8.89 -4.98 8.09
C CYS A 190 7.69 -4.18 8.61
N PHE A 191 7.86 -2.87 8.79
CA PHE A 191 6.76 -2.00 9.22
C PHE A 191 5.59 -2.00 8.22
N LEU A 192 5.87 -1.88 6.92
CA LEU A 192 4.84 -1.96 5.89
C LEU A 192 4.08 -3.30 5.93
N VAL A 193 4.81 -4.42 6.05
CA VAL A 193 4.21 -5.76 6.16
C VAL A 193 3.37 -5.89 7.42
N GLU A 194 3.85 -5.40 8.56
CA GLU A 194 3.12 -5.41 9.83
C GLU A 194 1.77 -4.70 9.69
N LYS A 195 1.75 -3.49 9.11
CA LYS A 195 0.49 -2.73 8.92
C LYS A 195 -0.46 -3.41 7.95
N GLN A 196 0.06 -4.00 6.87
CA GLN A 196 -0.75 -4.81 5.96
C GLN A 196 -1.35 -6.04 6.65
N CYS A 197 -0.58 -6.72 7.49
CA CYS A 197 -1.08 -7.86 8.26
C CYS A 197 -2.17 -7.44 9.27
N ALA A 198 -2.06 -6.27 9.90
CA ALA A 198 -3.11 -5.75 10.77
C ALA A 198 -4.43 -5.54 10.02
N VAL A 199 -4.38 -4.87 8.86
CA VAL A 199 -5.55 -4.66 7.99
C VAL A 199 -6.13 -5.99 7.49
N ALA A 200 -5.28 -6.94 7.11
CA ALA A 200 -5.72 -8.25 6.65
C ALA A 200 -6.45 -9.06 7.74
N LYS A 201 -6.01 -8.96 9.00
CA LYS A 201 -6.70 -9.59 10.14
C LYS A 201 -8.10 -9.01 10.31
N ASN A 202 -8.26 -7.69 10.22
CA ASN A 202 -9.55 -7.03 10.33
C ASN A 202 -10.48 -7.38 9.15
N SER A 203 -9.92 -7.46 7.94
CA SER A 203 -10.66 -7.93 6.75
C SER A 203 -11.12 -9.40 6.88
N ALA A 204 -10.31 -10.26 7.49
CA ALA A 204 -10.70 -11.65 7.73
C ALA A 204 -11.89 -11.76 8.69
N ALA A 205 -11.90 -10.96 9.77
CA ALA A 205 -13.03 -10.90 10.70
C ALA A 205 -14.33 -10.45 10.00
N TYR A 206 -14.24 -9.41 9.16
CA TYR A 206 -15.35 -8.97 8.31
C TYR A 206 -15.88 -10.10 7.42
N HIS A 207 -15.01 -10.83 6.73
CA HIS A 207 -15.43 -11.90 5.83
C HIS A 207 -16.05 -13.10 6.56
N SER A 208 -15.53 -13.50 7.72
CA SER A 208 -16.14 -14.56 8.55
C SER A 208 -17.54 -14.16 9.01
N LYS A 209 -17.71 -12.91 9.47
CA LYS A 209 -19.01 -12.42 9.93
C LYS A 209 -20.02 -12.24 8.79
N ARG A 210 -19.55 -11.87 7.60
CA ARG A 210 -20.37 -11.86 6.39
C ARG A 210 -20.85 -13.26 6.01
N LEU A 211 -19.99 -14.27 6.10
CA LEU A 211 -20.37 -15.65 5.82
C LEU A 211 -21.42 -16.15 6.81
N SER A 212 -21.24 -15.90 8.11
CA SER A 212 -22.23 -16.29 9.13
C SER A 212 -23.54 -15.51 9.00
N ALA A 213 -23.50 -14.22 8.66
CA ALA A 213 -24.70 -13.41 8.47
C ALA A 213 -25.48 -13.84 7.21
N GLN A 214 -24.78 -14.30 6.17
CA GLN A 214 -25.39 -14.81 4.95
C GLN A 214 -25.96 -16.22 5.11
N GLU A 215 -25.34 -17.08 5.93
CA GLU A 215 -25.86 -18.41 6.27
C GLU A 215 -27.14 -18.35 7.11
N ASN A 216 -27.27 -17.32 7.95
CA ASN A 216 -28.47 -17.08 8.77
C ASN A 216 -29.54 -16.22 8.06
N ALA A 217 -29.35 -15.86 6.79
CA ALA A 217 -30.36 -15.13 6.03
C ALA A 217 -31.58 -16.05 5.77
N PRO A 218 -32.82 -15.55 5.90
CA PRO A 218 -34.02 -16.36 5.71
C PRO A 218 -34.04 -16.97 4.29
N ILE A 219 -33.93 -18.28 4.20
CA ILE A 219 -34.18 -19.02 2.96
C ILE A 219 -35.68 -19.28 2.89
N MET A 220 -36.38 -18.56 2.02
CA MET A 220 -37.72 -18.99 1.61
C MET A 220 -37.59 -20.25 0.75
N ASN A 221 -37.70 -21.41 1.38
CA ASN A 221 -38.04 -22.62 0.64
C ASN A 221 -39.50 -22.50 0.19
N GLY A 222 -39.69 -22.10 -1.06
CA GLY A 222 -40.93 -22.23 -1.83
C GLY A 222 -42.18 -21.67 -1.14
N VAL A 223 -42.58 -20.45 -1.51
CA VAL A 223 -44.00 -20.07 -1.39
C VAL A 223 -44.79 -20.83 -2.47
N SER A 224 -44.97 -22.12 -2.25
CA SER A 224 -46.00 -22.89 -2.94
C SER A 224 -47.32 -22.49 -2.29
N GLY A 225 -47.87 -21.37 -2.74
CA GLY A 225 -49.32 -21.16 -2.64
C GLY A 225 -50.04 -22.30 -3.39
N PRO A 226 -51.35 -22.49 -3.18
CA PRO A 226 -52.07 -23.65 -3.69
C PRO A 226 -52.07 -23.82 -5.22
N ASP A 227 -51.58 -22.86 -6.00
CA ASP A 227 -51.50 -22.92 -7.46
C ASP A 227 -50.05 -22.70 -7.94
N GLY A 228 -49.32 -23.81 -8.08
CA GLY A 228 -47.89 -23.84 -8.42
C GLY A 228 -47.54 -23.62 -9.90
N GLU A 229 -48.45 -23.09 -10.72
CA GLU A 229 -48.24 -22.97 -12.17
C GLU A 229 -48.52 -21.56 -12.73
N ASP A 230 -48.05 -20.46 -12.12
CA ASP A 230 -47.95 -19.18 -12.89
C ASP A 230 -47.08 -18.09 -12.22
N TYR A 231 -45.76 -18.30 -12.07
CA TYR A 231 -44.86 -17.21 -11.61
C TYR A 231 -44.27 -16.38 -12.77
N SER A 232 -44.57 -16.72 -14.02
CA SER A 232 -44.03 -16.11 -15.24
C SER A 232 -44.71 -14.81 -15.77
N PRO A 233 -45.94 -14.38 -15.39
CA PRO A 233 -46.61 -13.27 -16.07
C PRO A 233 -45.93 -11.89 -15.97
N TRP A 234 -45.11 -11.66 -14.94
CA TRP A 234 -44.44 -10.36 -14.73
C TRP A 234 -43.24 -10.14 -15.66
N ALA A 235 -42.52 -11.21 -16.03
CA ALA A 235 -41.29 -11.10 -16.80
C ALA A 235 -41.54 -10.77 -18.30
N ASP A 236 -42.71 -11.15 -18.83
CA ASP A 236 -43.02 -11.09 -20.26
C ASP A 236 -43.98 -9.95 -20.68
N ARG A 237 -44.35 -9.03 -19.78
CA ARG A 237 -45.10 -7.82 -20.19
C ARG A 237 -44.20 -6.85 -20.97
N LYS A 238 -44.09 -7.05 -22.29
CA LYS A 238 -43.58 -6.02 -23.20
C LYS A 238 -44.39 -4.73 -23.03
N GLY A 239 -43.68 -3.63 -22.80
CA GLY A 239 -44.28 -2.29 -22.69
C GLY A 239 -45.13 -1.95 -23.91
N ALA A 240 -46.37 -1.52 -23.66
CA ALA A 240 -47.25 -1.01 -24.70
C ALA A 240 -46.61 0.24 -25.34
N GLN A 241 -46.45 0.23 -26.66
CA GLN A 241 -46.06 1.43 -27.42
C GLN A 241 -47.12 2.53 -27.25
N PRO A 242 -46.73 3.80 -27.08
CA PRO A 242 -47.69 4.90 -27.14
C PRO A 242 -48.18 5.08 -28.58
N LYS A 243 -49.50 4.98 -28.80
CA LYS A 243 -50.15 5.38 -30.06
C LYS A 243 -50.03 6.90 -30.22
N SER A 244 -49.33 7.35 -31.24
CA SER A 244 -49.33 8.74 -31.71
C SER A 244 -50.58 9.01 -32.54
N SER A 245 -51.33 10.07 -32.19
CA SER A 245 -52.43 10.61 -32.99
C SER A 245 -52.13 12.05 -33.42
N ALA A 246 -51.87 12.27 -34.71
CA ALA A 246 -52.17 13.53 -35.43
C ALA A 246 -51.90 13.40 -36.96
N PRO A 247 -52.61 14.15 -37.83
CA PRO A 247 -52.74 13.86 -39.26
C PRO A 247 -51.73 14.57 -40.17
N GLN A 248 -51.62 14.08 -41.41
CA GLN A 248 -50.68 14.47 -42.48
C GLN A 248 -50.96 15.87 -43.09
N GLN A 249 -49.89 16.60 -43.43
CA GLN A 249 -49.86 17.57 -44.54
C GLN A 249 -48.46 17.63 -45.20
N PRO A 250 -48.34 18.03 -46.49
CA PRO A 250 -47.18 17.68 -47.33
C PRO A 250 -46.29 18.87 -47.78
N GLN A 251 -45.07 18.47 -48.19
CA GLN A 251 -44.17 19.06 -49.20
C GLN A 251 -43.17 20.21 -48.87
N THR A 252 -41.90 19.84 -49.15
CA THR A 252 -40.80 20.57 -49.83
C THR A 252 -40.23 21.88 -49.24
N LYS A 253 -38.96 21.83 -48.81
CA LYS A 253 -37.79 22.47 -49.47
C LYS A 253 -36.49 22.30 -48.67
N MET A 254 -35.47 21.81 -49.38
CA MET A 254 -34.06 22.25 -49.44
C MET A 254 -33.37 22.83 -48.18
N SER A 255 -32.29 22.13 -47.80
CA SER A 255 -30.97 22.65 -47.37
C SER A 255 -30.84 23.37 -46.02
N ASP A 256 -30.23 22.69 -45.04
CA ASP A 256 -28.90 23.06 -44.54
C ASP A 256 -28.40 22.07 -43.44
N SER A 257 -27.15 21.60 -43.61
CA SER A 257 -26.15 21.34 -42.56
C SER A 257 -26.55 20.61 -41.25
N TYR A 258 -26.18 19.33 -41.11
CA TYR A 258 -24.93 18.89 -40.46
C TYR A 258 -24.86 17.36 -40.38
N SER A 259 -23.75 16.82 -40.87
CA SER A 259 -23.39 15.41 -40.84
C SER A 259 -22.90 15.00 -39.45
N ASN A 260 -23.34 13.81 -39.00
CA ASN A 260 -22.76 13.10 -37.87
C ASN A 260 -21.44 12.45 -38.30
N THR A 261 -20.32 13.09 -38.01
CA THR A 261 -19.01 12.42 -37.95
C THR A 261 -18.16 13.05 -36.84
N LEU A 262 -17.95 12.27 -35.78
CA LEU A 262 -16.93 12.56 -34.78
C LEU A 262 -15.54 12.56 -35.47
N PRO A 263 -14.63 13.48 -35.08
CA PRO A 263 -13.38 13.67 -35.80
C PRO A 263 -12.40 12.51 -35.59
N VAL A 264 -11.87 12.01 -36.71
CA VAL A 264 -10.65 11.20 -36.78
C VAL A 264 -9.45 12.11 -36.46
N ARG A 265 -8.84 11.95 -35.28
CA ARG A 265 -7.49 12.45 -35.04
C ARG A 265 -6.46 11.37 -35.35
N LYS A 266 -5.60 11.70 -36.33
CA LYS A 266 -4.39 10.98 -36.70
C LYS A 266 -3.41 10.95 -35.51
N SER A 267 -2.84 9.78 -35.30
CA SER A 267 -1.75 9.48 -34.37
C SER A 267 -0.43 10.11 -34.80
N VAL A 268 0.27 10.77 -33.88
CA VAL A 268 1.71 11.03 -33.93
C VAL A 268 2.31 10.54 -32.60
N ALA A 269 3.36 9.71 -32.69
CA ALA A 269 4.00 9.05 -31.55
C ALA A 269 4.92 10.00 -30.76
N PRO A 270 5.06 9.75 -29.44
CA PRO A 270 6.40 9.61 -28.88
C PRO A 270 6.56 8.34 -28.04
N LYS A 271 7.77 7.78 -28.11
CA LYS A 271 8.23 6.56 -27.43
C LYS A 271 8.20 6.73 -25.90
N ASN A 272 7.49 5.85 -25.20
CA ASN A 272 8.07 5.06 -24.10
C ASN A 272 7.11 3.94 -23.65
N SER A 273 7.65 2.74 -23.53
CA SER A 273 6.94 1.50 -23.20
C SER A 273 6.65 1.38 -21.71
N TYR A 274 5.40 1.11 -21.34
CA TYR A 274 5.05 0.13 -20.28
C TYR A 274 3.63 -0.40 -20.57
N ALA A 275 3.52 -1.72 -20.70
CA ALA A 275 2.30 -2.41 -21.04
C ALA A 275 1.29 -2.35 -19.88
N ALA A 276 0.14 -1.73 -20.11
CA ALA A 276 -1.03 -1.81 -19.23
C ALA A 276 -1.89 -3.01 -19.65
N SER A 277 -1.95 -4.05 -18.81
CA SER A 277 -2.92 -5.12 -18.95
C SER A 277 -4.30 -4.67 -18.45
N LYS A 278 -5.31 -5.05 -19.22
CA LYS A 278 -6.73 -4.70 -19.08
C LYS A 278 -7.34 -5.18 -17.75
N GLY A 279 -8.35 -4.43 -17.32
CA GLY A 279 -9.08 -4.60 -16.07
C GLY A 279 -9.44 -6.05 -15.74
N SER A 280 -8.95 -6.49 -14.59
CA SER A 280 -9.48 -7.63 -13.85
C SER A 280 -9.92 -7.09 -12.50
N ARG A 281 -11.18 -7.36 -12.11
CA ARG A 281 -11.61 -7.19 -10.71
C ARG A 281 -10.61 -7.97 -9.83
N PRO A 282 -10.18 -7.45 -8.67
CA PRO A 282 -9.27 -8.18 -7.82
C PRO A 282 -9.95 -9.51 -7.41
N PRO A 283 -9.29 -10.66 -7.61
CA PRO A 283 -9.86 -11.94 -7.25
C PRO A 283 -10.10 -11.99 -5.74
N ARG A 284 -11.17 -12.69 -5.32
CA ARG A 284 -11.55 -12.97 -3.91
C ARG A 284 -10.46 -13.67 -3.06
N SER A 285 -9.25 -13.83 -3.60
CA SER A 285 -8.12 -14.56 -3.04
C SER A 285 -7.03 -13.68 -2.41
N TRP A 286 -7.13 -12.35 -2.47
CA TRP A 286 -6.12 -11.47 -1.86
C TRP A 286 -6.09 -11.59 -0.33
N GLY A 287 -7.26 -11.67 0.32
CA GLY A 287 -7.36 -11.92 1.75
C GLY A 287 -6.74 -13.26 2.16
N ALA A 288 -7.16 -14.36 1.52
CA ALA A 288 -6.64 -15.70 1.84
C ALA A 288 -5.14 -15.88 1.55
N ARG A 289 -4.59 -15.16 0.57
CA ARG A 289 -3.17 -15.23 0.22
C ARG A 289 -2.31 -14.36 1.14
N LEU A 290 -2.80 -13.20 1.59
CA LEU A 290 -2.16 -12.37 2.62
C LEU A 290 -2.15 -13.05 4.00
N THR A 291 -3.26 -13.67 4.42
CA THR A 291 -3.30 -14.44 5.68
C THR A 291 -2.28 -15.57 5.69
N ARG A 292 -2.09 -16.26 4.56
CA ARG A 292 -1.11 -17.35 4.41
C ARG A 292 0.35 -16.86 4.37
N VAL A 293 0.60 -15.62 3.93
CA VAL A 293 1.92 -14.97 3.98
C VAL A 293 2.22 -14.42 5.39
N CYS A 294 1.25 -13.80 6.07
CA CYS A 294 1.41 -13.32 7.46
C CYS A 294 1.67 -14.47 8.46
N MET A 295 1.13 -15.68 8.22
CA MET A 295 1.43 -16.87 9.03
C MET A 295 2.80 -17.51 8.75
N ARG A 296 3.58 -17.02 7.76
CA ARG A 296 4.92 -17.52 7.41
C ARG A 296 6.05 -16.58 7.80
N VAL A 297 5.77 -15.45 8.45
CA VAL A 297 6.82 -14.62 9.04
C VAL A 297 7.24 -15.29 10.36
N PRO A 298 8.49 -15.77 10.51
CA PRO A 298 8.94 -16.31 11.78
C PRO A 298 8.85 -15.21 12.83
N HIS A 299 8.11 -15.46 13.90
CA HIS A 299 8.22 -14.69 15.14
C HIS A 299 9.69 -14.69 15.57
N LEU A 300 10.36 -13.55 15.48
CA LEU A 300 11.57 -13.30 16.25
C LEU A 300 11.13 -12.53 17.49
N GLY A 301 11.34 -13.16 18.65
CA GLY A 301 10.94 -12.66 19.97
C GLY A 301 11.60 -11.33 20.35
N PRO A 302 11.21 -10.76 21.51
CA PRO A 302 11.70 -9.46 21.95
C PRO A 302 13.20 -9.57 22.29
N GLY A 303 14.03 -8.97 21.45
CA GLY A 303 15.45 -8.79 21.74
C GLY A 303 15.63 -7.64 22.73
N GLU A 304 16.26 -7.95 23.86
CA GLU A 304 16.73 -7.00 24.86
C GLU A 304 17.45 -5.81 24.24
N ALA A 305 17.11 -4.61 24.72
CA ALA A 305 17.93 -3.43 24.54
C ALA A 305 19.13 -3.51 25.51
N PRO A 306 20.38 -3.31 25.08
CA PRO A 306 21.48 -3.10 26.01
C PRO A 306 21.53 -1.62 26.47
N PRO A 307 22.19 -1.34 27.61
CA PRO A 307 22.11 -0.06 28.33
C PRO A 307 22.65 1.15 27.57
#